data_AF-A0A6M3RJB4-F1
#
_entry.id   AF-A0A6M3RJB4-F1
#
_cell.length_a   1.000
_cell.length_b   1.000
_cell.length_c   1.000
_cell.angle_alpha   90.00
_cell.angle_beta   90.00
_cell.angle_gamma   90.00
#
_symmetry.space_group_name_H-M   'P 1'
#
loop_
_entity.id
_entity.type
_entity.pdbx_description
1 polymer ?
#
loop_
_entity_poly.entity_id
_entity_poly.type
_entity_poly.pdbx_seq_one_letter_code
_entity_poly.pdbx_strand_id
1 'polypeptide(L)'
;PLFAQPPLYKVTRGKSVQYLKDEKALEDYLISMGLEEASLELASGEVRTGQDLREVINDALRLRSLMDGLHSRYSRSIVEQAAIAGALNVELNANRDEFEKIAAEVARRLDVVSEETERGWVGTVTAEGGLKLERMVRGVKEVAVLDMALIGSSDARHIDQLTGKLKEIYSAPPVLRRRDGTQEISGPRALLDAIFAGGRKGLTM
;
A
#
# COMPACT_ATOMS: atom_id res chain seq x y z
N PRO A 1 42.43 -7.00 10.58
CA PRO A 1 42.14 -5.92 9.60
C PRO A 1 40.63 -5.66 9.52
N LEU A 2 40.17 -4.47 9.94
CA LEU A 2 38.78 -4.07 9.69
C LEU A 2 38.61 -3.81 8.18
N PHE A 3 37.81 -4.64 7.52
CA PHE A 3 37.41 -4.44 6.13
C PHE A 3 36.27 -3.41 6.11
N ALA A 4 36.61 -2.12 6.05
CA ALA A 4 35.61 -1.10 5.74
C ALA A 4 35.27 -1.20 4.24
N GLN A 5 34.06 -1.63 3.92
CA GLN A 5 33.57 -1.62 2.53
C GLN A 5 33.30 -0.18 2.10
N PRO A 6 33.70 0.21 0.87
CA PRO A 6 33.40 1.54 0.35
C PRO A 6 31.87 1.74 0.28
N PRO A 7 31.38 2.98 0.48
CA PRO A 7 29.96 3.26 0.36
C PRO A 7 29.46 3.00 -1.06
N LEU A 8 28.30 2.35 -1.17
CA LEU A 8 27.70 1.99 -2.45
C LEU A 8 27.13 3.22 -3.18
N TYR A 9 26.68 4.23 -2.44
CA TYR A 9 26.08 5.45 -2.99
C TYR A 9 26.70 6.71 -2.38
N LYS A 10 26.82 7.74 -3.21
CA LYS A 10 27.10 9.12 -2.79
C LYS A 10 25.91 9.96 -3.18
N VAL A 11 25.22 10.54 -2.21
CA VAL A 11 24.06 11.40 -2.45
C VAL A 11 24.40 12.85 -2.13
N THR A 12 23.95 13.78 -2.97
CA THR A 12 24.18 15.22 -2.82
C THR A 12 22.86 15.97 -2.93
N ARG A 13 22.53 16.79 -1.94
CA ARG A 13 21.35 17.68 -1.92
C ARG A 13 21.78 19.08 -1.49
N GLY A 14 21.69 20.04 -2.40
CA GLY A 14 22.22 21.38 -2.18
C GLY A 14 23.73 21.33 -1.91
N LYS A 15 24.15 21.75 -0.70
CA LYS A 15 25.56 21.71 -0.27
C LYS A 15 25.92 20.47 0.55
N SER A 16 24.93 19.66 0.93
CA SER A 16 25.13 18.48 1.78
C SER A 16 25.48 17.27 0.92
N VAL A 17 26.53 16.54 1.32
CA VAL A 17 26.96 15.29 0.70
C VAL A 17 26.91 14.20 1.76
N GLN A 18 26.29 13.07 1.45
CA GLN A 18 26.22 11.90 2.33
C GLN A 18 26.60 10.64 1.58
N TYR A 19 27.33 9.76 2.27
CA TYR A 19 27.73 8.46 1.74
C TYR A 19 26.86 7.37 2.36
N LEU A 20 26.20 6.59 1.52
CA LEU A 20 25.28 5.53 1.94
C LEU A 20 25.89 4.18 1.57
N LYS A 21 25.89 3.28 2.56
CA LYS A 21 26.62 2.02 2.50
C LYS A 21 25.91 0.92 1.70
N ASP A 22 24.59 0.97 1.60
CA ASP A 22 23.76 -0.05 0.98
C ASP A 22 22.41 0.53 0.50
N GLU A 23 21.62 -0.30 -0.19
CA GLU A 23 20.28 0.06 -0.69
C GLU A 23 19.32 0.47 0.43
N LYS A 24 19.41 -0.19 1.60
CA LYS A 24 18.56 0.11 2.74
C LYS A 24 18.84 1.51 3.30
N ALA A 25 20.11 1.90 3.38
CA ALA A 25 20.51 3.24 3.77
C ALA A 25 20.02 4.29 2.77
N LEU A 26 19.99 3.97 1.47
CA LEU A 26 19.36 4.82 0.45
C LEU A 26 17.86 4.93 0.66
N GLU A 27 17.16 3.82 0.90
CA GLU A 27 15.72 3.82 1.17
C GLU A 27 15.37 4.67 2.41
N ASP A 28 16.06 4.45 3.54
CA ASP A 28 15.85 5.18 4.78
C ASP A 28 16.17 6.68 4.63
N TYR A 29 17.21 7.01 3.88
CA TYR A 29 17.55 8.39 3.54
C TYR A 29 16.41 9.04 2.74
N LEU A 30 15.95 8.40 1.67
CA LEU A 30 14.88 8.93 0.82
C LEU A 30 13.58 9.13 1.61
N ILE A 31 13.24 8.22 2.52
CA ILE A 31 12.06 8.39 3.37
C ILE A 31 12.24 9.57 4.31
N SER A 32 13.37 9.67 4.99
CA SER A 32 13.63 10.79 5.91
C SER A 32 13.48 12.13 5.18
N MET A 33 14.07 12.26 3.99
CA MET A 33 13.94 13.45 3.16
C MET A 33 12.53 13.65 2.60
N GLY A 34 11.79 12.57 2.34
CA GLY A 34 10.43 12.60 1.81
C GLY A 34 9.36 12.94 2.84
N LEU A 35 9.70 12.78 4.12
CA LEU A 35 8.87 13.13 5.29
C LEU A 35 9.06 14.58 5.73
N GLU A 36 10.15 15.24 5.33
CA GLU A 36 10.36 16.66 5.60
C GLU A 36 9.20 17.50 5.04
N GLU A 37 8.60 18.34 5.88
CA GLU A 37 7.44 19.18 5.55
C GLU A 37 6.23 18.40 4.96
N ALA A 38 6.12 17.10 5.23
CA ALA A 38 4.98 16.28 4.84
C ALA A 38 3.99 16.07 6.00
N SER A 39 2.70 16.09 5.69
CA SER A 39 1.64 15.67 6.60
C SER A 39 0.64 14.78 5.88
N LEU A 40 0.05 13.83 6.60
CA LEU A 40 -1.01 12.97 6.08
C LEU A 40 -2.31 13.30 6.84
N GLU A 41 -3.28 13.85 6.14
CA GLU A 41 -4.62 14.14 6.65
C GLU A 41 -5.53 12.95 6.36
N LEU A 42 -6.04 12.32 7.42
CA LEU A 42 -6.97 11.20 7.34
C LEU A 42 -8.39 11.71 7.12
N ALA A 43 -9.28 10.86 6.63
CA ALA A 43 -10.70 11.20 6.44
C ALA A 43 -11.43 11.55 7.76
N SER A 44 -10.88 11.13 8.91
CA SER A 44 -11.35 11.52 10.24
C SER A 44 -11.05 12.99 10.60
N GLY A 45 -10.18 13.66 9.82
CA GLY A 45 -9.61 14.98 10.14
C GLY A 45 -8.34 14.91 11.00
N GLU A 46 -7.93 13.71 11.44
CA GLU A 46 -6.63 13.52 12.09
C GLU A 46 -5.49 13.83 11.12
N VAL A 47 -4.44 14.49 11.60
CA VAL A 47 -3.25 14.83 10.79
C VAL A 47 -2.02 14.20 11.42
N ARG A 48 -1.37 13.29 10.69
CA ARG A 48 -0.12 12.64 11.09
C ARG A 48 1.08 13.35 10.49
N THR A 49 2.07 13.63 11.34
CA THR A 49 3.34 14.27 10.97
C THR A 49 4.50 13.61 11.71
N GLY A 50 5.74 13.92 11.31
CA GLY A 50 6.93 13.47 12.03
C GLY A 50 6.94 11.96 12.28
N GLN A 51 7.01 11.58 13.56
CA GLN A 51 7.09 10.18 13.98
C GLN A 51 5.82 9.38 13.65
N ASP A 52 4.63 9.96 13.82
CA ASP A 52 3.37 9.28 13.53
C ASP A 52 3.26 8.95 12.04
N LEU A 53 3.68 9.88 11.17
CA LEU A 53 3.74 9.62 9.74
C LEU A 53 4.81 8.57 9.40
N ARG A 54 5.98 8.61 10.06
CA ARG A 54 7.03 7.60 9.88
C ARG A 54 6.53 6.19 10.22
N GLU A 55 5.71 6.04 11.25
CA GLU A 55 5.09 4.76 11.60
C GLU A 55 4.15 4.25 10.50
N VAL A 56 3.32 5.13 9.92
CA VAL A 56 2.50 4.80 8.74
C VAL A 56 3.37 4.32 7.57
N ILE A 57 4.51 4.97 7.32
CA ILE A 57 5.45 4.54 6.28
C ILE A 57 6.06 3.17 6.59
N ASN A 58 6.41 2.90 7.84
CA ASN A 58 6.95 1.59 8.24
C ASN A 58 5.92 0.47 8.03
N ASP A 59 4.65 0.70 8.38
CA ASP A 59 3.57 -0.26 8.11
C ASP A 59 3.37 -0.46 6.60
N ALA A 60 3.48 0.60 5.79
CA ALA A 60 3.43 0.51 4.33
C ALA A 60 4.60 -0.28 3.74
N LEU A 61 5.83 -0.08 4.23
CA LEU A 61 7.02 -0.86 3.82
C LEU A 61 6.85 -2.35 4.15
N ARG A 62 6.31 -2.65 5.35
CA ARG A 62 6.01 -4.02 5.76
C ARG A 62 4.99 -4.65 4.83
N LEU A 63 3.92 -3.94 4.50
CA LEU A 63 2.92 -4.42 3.54
C LEU A 63 3.54 -4.68 2.16
N ARG A 64 4.34 -3.74 1.64
CA ARG A 64 5.05 -3.90 0.36
C ARG A 64 5.90 -5.18 0.35
N SER A 65 6.71 -5.39 1.38
CA SER A 65 7.56 -6.59 1.49
C SER A 65 6.74 -7.89 1.52
N LEU A 66 5.58 -7.91 2.19
CA LEU A 66 4.70 -9.08 2.19
C LEU A 66 4.07 -9.31 0.81
N MET A 67 3.66 -8.24 0.13
CA MET A 67 3.10 -8.33 -1.23
C MET A 67 4.11 -8.75 -2.30
N ASP A 68 5.38 -8.41 -2.12
CA ASP A 68 6.48 -8.82 -3.01
C ASP A 68 6.72 -10.34 -2.95
N GLY A 69 6.41 -10.98 -1.82
CA GLY A 69 6.45 -12.44 -1.65
C GLY A 69 5.30 -13.18 -2.36
N LEU A 70 4.22 -12.47 -2.72
CA LEU A 70 3.06 -13.08 -3.37
C LEU A 70 3.37 -13.47 -4.82
N HIS A 71 2.82 -14.61 -5.23
CA HIS A 71 2.94 -15.09 -6.61
C HIS A 71 2.46 -14.03 -7.62
N SER A 72 3.19 -13.89 -8.73
CA SER A 72 2.97 -12.82 -9.72
C SER A 72 1.58 -12.78 -10.35
N ARG A 73 0.85 -13.90 -10.31
CA ARG A 73 -0.53 -14.04 -10.77
C ARG A 73 -1.54 -13.17 -10.02
N TYR A 74 -1.24 -12.78 -8.79
CA TYR A 74 -2.13 -11.93 -8.00
C TYR A 74 -1.85 -10.46 -8.29
N SER A 75 -2.90 -9.71 -8.60
CA SER A 75 -2.79 -8.27 -8.76
C SER A 75 -2.53 -7.61 -7.41
N ARG A 76 -1.40 -6.90 -7.29
CA ARG A 76 -1.01 -6.26 -6.01
C ARG A 76 -1.96 -5.13 -5.66
N SER A 77 -2.55 -4.43 -6.63
CA SER A 77 -3.55 -3.38 -6.35
C SER A 77 -4.83 -3.98 -5.75
N ILE A 78 -5.27 -5.13 -6.26
CA ILE A 78 -6.46 -5.81 -5.74
C ILE A 78 -6.20 -6.41 -4.36
N VAL A 79 -5.04 -7.04 -4.17
CA VAL A 79 -4.63 -7.56 -2.86
C VAL A 79 -4.50 -6.43 -1.83
N GLU A 80 -3.95 -5.27 -2.21
CA GLU A 80 -3.85 -4.11 -1.32
C GLU A 80 -5.23 -3.61 -0.87
N GLN A 81 -6.19 -3.47 -1.79
CA GLN A 81 -7.55 -3.06 -1.41
C GLN A 81 -8.28 -4.14 -0.60
N ALA A 82 -8.03 -5.42 -0.89
CA ALA A 82 -8.52 -6.54 -0.10
C ALA A 82 -7.94 -6.55 1.32
N ALA A 83 -6.66 -6.24 1.48
CA ALA A 83 -6.00 -6.11 2.78
C ALA A 83 -6.62 -4.97 3.61
N ILE A 84 -6.86 -3.81 2.98
CA ILE A 84 -7.51 -2.70 3.67
C ILE A 84 -8.96 -3.08 4.04
N ALA A 85 -9.68 -3.82 3.21
CA ALA A 85 -11.03 -4.29 3.55
C ALA A 85 -11.03 -5.43 4.61
N GLY A 86 -9.90 -6.07 4.87
CA GLY A 86 -9.79 -7.24 5.76
C GLY A 86 -10.23 -8.56 5.12
N ALA A 87 -10.18 -8.66 3.79
CA ALA A 87 -10.63 -9.83 3.04
C ALA A 87 -9.61 -10.99 3.03
N LEU A 88 -8.42 -10.79 3.63
CA LEU A 88 -7.38 -11.82 3.74
C LEU A 88 -7.45 -12.61 5.06
N ASN A 89 -8.48 -12.36 5.87
CA ASN A 89 -8.75 -13.17 7.06
C ASN A 89 -9.39 -14.51 6.65
N VAL A 90 -8.68 -15.60 6.91
CA VAL A 90 -9.14 -16.98 6.60
C VAL A 90 -10.40 -17.39 7.37
N GLU A 91 -10.64 -16.79 8.55
CA GLU A 91 -11.80 -17.08 9.41
C GLU A 91 -13.13 -16.65 8.78
N LEU A 92 -13.11 -15.71 7.82
CA LEU A 92 -14.29 -15.28 7.07
C LEU A 92 -14.99 -16.44 6.33
N ASN A 93 -14.27 -17.52 6.03
CA ASN A 93 -14.86 -18.72 5.43
C ASN A 93 -15.90 -19.43 6.30
N ALA A 94 -15.86 -19.22 7.62
CA ALA A 94 -16.86 -19.75 8.53
C ALA A 94 -18.21 -19.03 8.41
N ASN A 95 -18.23 -17.82 7.83
CA ASN A 95 -19.42 -16.98 7.71
C ASN A 95 -19.52 -16.35 6.32
N ARG A 96 -20.15 -17.08 5.40
CA ARG A 96 -20.28 -16.66 3.99
C ARG A 96 -20.95 -15.29 3.85
N ASP A 97 -22.01 -15.01 4.60
CA ASP A 97 -22.74 -13.74 4.51
C ASP A 97 -21.88 -12.55 4.92
N GLU A 98 -21.02 -12.72 5.92
CA GLU A 98 -20.04 -11.69 6.30
C GLU A 98 -18.96 -11.53 5.22
N PHE A 99 -18.48 -12.63 4.66
CA PHE A 99 -17.48 -12.55 3.59
C PHE A 99 -18.03 -11.90 2.31
N GLU A 100 -19.29 -12.12 1.96
CA GLU A 100 -19.95 -11.43 0.84
C GLU A 100 -20.07 -9.91 1.09
N LYS A 101 -20.25 -9.47 2.34
CA LYS A 101 -20.21 -8.02 2.68
C LYS A 101 -18.82 -7.45 2.50
N ILE A 102 -17.79 -8.18 2.94
CA ILE A 102 -16.39 -7.78 2.75
C ILE A 102 -16.03 -7.77 1.26
N ALA A 103 -16.55 -8.72 0.48
CA ALA A 103 -16.40 -8.77 -0.98
C ALA A 103 -16.94 -7.51 -1.65
N ALA A 104 -18.15 -7.09 -1.27
CA ALA A 104 -18.76 -5.85 -1.74
C ALA A 104 -17.95 -4.61 -1.32
N GLU A 105 -17.42 -4.60 -0.10
CA GLU A 105 -16.53 -3.52 0.36
C GLU A 105 -15.24 -3.45 -0.46
N VAL A 106 -14.59 -4.58 -0.77
CA VAL A 106 -13.40 -4.61 -1.63
C VAL A 106 -13.72 -3.99 -3.00
N ALA A 107 -14.86 -4.36 -3.60
CA ALA A 107 -15.30 -3.82 -4.87
C ALA A 107 -15.54 -2.30 -4.81
N ARG A 108 -16.23 -1.82 -3.77
CA ARG A 108 -16.43 -0.37 -3.54
C ARG A 108 -15.10 0.38 -3.45
N ARG A 109 -14.12 -0.18 -2.74
CA ARG A 109 -12.78 0.40 -2.62
C ARG A 109 -12.05 0.45 -3.95
N LEU A 110 -12.15 -0.61 -4.75
CA LEU A 110 -11.58 -0.65 -6.10
C LEU A 110 -12.19 0.44 -6.99
N ASP A 111 -13.49 0.71 -6.86
CA ASP A 111 -14.15 1.83 -7.58
C ASP A 111 -13.67 3.21 -7.12
N VAL A 112 -13.43 3.39 -5.81
CA VAL A 112 -12.91 4.67 -5.26
C VAL A 112 -11.55 5.01 -5.87
N VAL A 113 -10.69 4.01 -6.09
CA VAL A 113 -9.34 4.20 -6.65
C VAL A 113 -9.26 4.04 -8.17
N SER A 114 -10.40 3.82 -8.84
CA SER A 114 -10.49 3.71 -10.29
C SER A 114 -10.95 5.03 -10.93
N GLU A 115 -10.46 5.29 -12.13
CA GLU A 115 -11.00 6.32 -13.02
C GLU A 115 -12.50 6.12 -13.23
N GLU A 116 -13.26 7.21 -13.40
CA GLU A 116 -14.73 7.15 -13.50
C GLU A 116 -15.21 6.17 -14.60
N THR A 117 -14.50 6.13 -15.73
CA THR A 117 -14.82 5.22 -16.86
C THR A 117 -14.42 3.76 -16.64
N GLU A 118 -13.72 3.46 -15.54
CA GLU A 118 -13.21 2.13 -15.19
C GLU A 118 -13.83 1.56 -13.91
N ARG A 119 -14.82 2.25 -13.33
CA ARG A 119 -15.60 1.76 -12.18
C ARG A 119 -16.57 0.64 -12.59
N GLY A 120 -17.26 0.07 -11.60
CA GLY A 120 -18.22 -1.01 -11.77
C GLY A 120 -17.68 -2.36 -11.31
N TRP A 121 -16.77 -2.35 -10.33
CA TRP A 121 -16.32 -3.57 -9.69
C TRP A 121 -17.47 -4.25 -8.94
N VAL A 122 -17.52 -5.57 -9.03
CA VAL A 122 -18.43 -6.44 -8.29
C VAL A 122 -17.59 -7.50 -7.59
N GLY A 123 -17.80 -7.65 -6.29
CA GLY A 123 -17.15 -8.67 -5.45
C GLY A 123 -18.13 -9.76 -5.06
N THR A 124 -17.70 -11.01 -5.16
CA THR A 124 -18.48 -12.20 -4.77
C THR A 124 -17.58 -13.24 -4.13
N VAL A 125 -18.10 -14.02 -3.18
CA VAL A 125 -17.38 -15.17 -2.62
C VAL A 125 -17.51 -16.35 -3.57
N THR A 126 -16.42 -17.04 -3.87
CA THR A 126 -16.45 -18.23 -4.74
C THR A 126 -17.05 -19.43 -4.01
N ALA A 127 -17.41 -20.49 -4.75
CA ALA A 127 -17.84 -21.75 -4.14
C ALA A 127 -16.71 -22.41 -3.31
N GLU A 128 -15.46 -22.10 -3.64
CA GLU A 128 -14.25 -22.67 -3.03
C GLU A 128 -13.77 -21.87 -1.80
N GLY A 129 -14.48 -20.81 -1.38
CA GLY A 129 -14.09 -19.97 -0.23
C GLY A 129 -13.10 -18.85 -0.56
N GLY A 130 -12.87 -18.55 -1.85
CA GLY A 130 -12.08 -17.40 -2.28
C GLY A 130 -12.94 -16.17 -2.53
N LEU A 131 -12.29 -15.09 -2.97
CA LEU A 131 -12.94 -13.87 -3.42
C LEU A 131 -12.76 -13.71 -4.93
N LYS A 132 -13.84 -13.39 -5.66
CA LYS A 132 -13.81 -13.02 -7.08
C LYS A 132 -14.26 -11.58 -7.24
N LEU A 133 -13.42 -10.77 -7.88
CA LEU A 133 -13.67 -9.38 -8.23
C LEU A 133 -13.74 -9.28 -9.75
N GLU A 134 -14.76 -8.64 -10.29
CA GLU A 134 -14.88 -8.45 -11.73
C GLU A 134 -15.47 -7.09 -12.10
N ARG A 135 -15.09 -6.57 -13.27
CA ARG A 135 -15.67 -5.36 -13.88
C ARG A 135 -15.69 -5.47 -15.40
N MET A 136 -16.38 -4.53 -16.06
CA MET A 136 -16.39 -4.40 -17.52
C MET A 136 -15.86 -3.02 -17.91
N VAL A 137 -14.72 -2.97 -18.60
CA VAL A 137 -14.11 -1.71 -19.07
C VAL A 137 -14.03 -1.72 -20.58
N ARG A 138 -14.73 -0.80 -21.24
CA ARG A 138 -14.73 -0.63 -22.71
C ARG A 138 -14.97 -1.95 -23.48
N GLY A 139 -15.87 -2.79 -22.98
CA GLY A 139 -16.19 -4.08 -23.60
C GLY A 139 -15.30 -5.26 -23.18
N VAL A 140 -14.31 -5.04 -22.32
CA VAL A 140 -13.40 -6.08 -21.81
C VAL A 140 -13.77 -6.43 -20.37
N LYS A 141 -14.03 -7.71 -20.11
CA LYS A 141 -14.27 -8.21 -18.75
C LYS A 141 -12.94 -8.43 -18.05
N GLU A 142 -12.72 -7.72 -16.96
CA GLU A 142 -11.61 -7.96 -16.05
C GLU A 142 -12.09 -8.84 -14.90
N VAL A 143 -11.30 -9.86 -14.56
CA VAL A 143 -11.59 -10.78 -13.46
C VAL A 143 -10.31 -11.02 -12.66
N ALA A 144 -10.42 -10.91 -11.35
CA ALA A 144 -9.38 -11.26 -10.39
C ALA A 144 -9.94 -12.20 -9.34
N VAL A 145 -9.13 -13.18 -8.95
CA VAL A 145 -9.48 -14.16 -7.93
C VAL A 145 -8.41 -14.17 -6.85
N LEU A 146 -8.84 -14.00 -5.60
CA LEU A 146 -8.05 -14.24 -4.40
C LEU A 146 -8.51 -15.60 -3.85
N ASP A 147 -7.79 -16.65 -4.23
CA ASP A 147 -8.14 -18.04 -3.88
C ASP A 147 -7.74 -18.40 -2.45
N MET A 148 -8.16 -19.57 -2.00
CA MET A 148 -7.81 -20.09 -0.67
C MET A 148 -6.31 -20.34 -0.48
N ALA A 149 -5.56 -20.56 -1.57
CA ALA A 149 -4.12 -20.67 -1.50
C ALA A 149 -3.49 -19.32 -1.09
N LEU A 150 -3.98 -18.21 -1.61
CA LEU A 150 -3.57 -16.88 -1.16
C LEU A 150 -4.05 -16.60 0.26
N ILE A 151 -5.35 -16.69 0.51
CA ILE A 151 -5.95 -16.30 1.81
C ILE A 151 -5.39 -17.16 2.95
N GLY A 152 -5.13 -18.44 2.70
CA GLY A 152 -4.56 -19.36 3.69
C GLY A 152 -3.05 -19.23 3.90
N SER A 153 -2.34 -18.45 3.08
CA SER A 153 -0.88 -18.33 3.12
C SER A 153 -0.36 -17.63 4.39
N SER A 154 0.92 -17.86 4.72
CA SER A 154 1.58 -17.16 5.83
C SER A 154 1.61 -15.65 5.60
N ASP A 155 1.84 -15.21 4.36
CA ASP A 155 1.92 -13.78 4.03
C ASP A 155 0.57 -13.11 4.20
N ALA A 156 -0.53 -13.74 3.75
CA ALA A 156 -1.88 -13.24 3.97
C ALA A 156 -2.22 -13.06 5.46
N ARG A 157 -1.80 -13.98 6.33
CA ARG A 157 -1.97 -13.83 7.79
C ARG A 157 -1.21 -12.64 8.35
N HIS A 158 0.02 -12.40 7.89
CA HIS A 158 0.79 -11.22 8.31
C HIS A 158 0.22 -9.92 7.76
N ILE A 159 -0.36 -9.95 6.55
CA ILE A 159 -1.07 -8.80 5.98
C ILE A 159 -2.34 -8.53 6.79
N ASP A 160 -3.09 -9.57 7.17
CA ASP A 160 -4.33 -9.42 7.94
C ASP A 160 -4.10 -8.79 9.33
N GLN A 161 -2.95 -9.06 9.95
CA GLN A 161 -2.54 -8.38 11.19
C GLN A 161 -2.37 -6.85 11.03
N LEU A 162 -2.17 -6.36 9.80
CA LEU A 162 -2.08 -4.94 9.50
C LEU A 162 -3.46 -4.32 9.20
N THR A 163 -4.50 -5.13 8.93
CA THR A 163 -5.84 -4.69 8.51
C THR A 163 -6.39 -3.57 9.40
N GLY A 164 -6.27 -3.68 10.73
CA GLY A 164 -6.79 -2.66 11.65
C GLY A 164 -6.22 -1.27 11.39
N LYS A 165 -4.89 -1.17 11.32
CA LYS A 165 -4.17 0.08 11.00
C LYS A 165 -4.46 0.55 9.58
N LEU A 166 -4.54 -0.38 8.62
CA LEU A 166 -4.85 -0.07 7.23
C LEU A 166 -6.25 0.53 7.09
N LYS A 167 -7.26 -0.03 7.78
CA LYS A 167 -8.63 0.51 7.79
C LYS A 167 -8.68 1.91 8.39
N GLU A 168 -8.00 2.11 9.52
CA GLU A 168 -7.94 3.40 10.19
C GLU A 168 -7.43 4.51 9.25
N ILE A 169 -6.38 4.22 8.48
CA ILE A 169 -5.72 5.21 7.62
C ILE A 169 -6.39 5.35 6.24
N TYR A 170 -6.83 4.24 5.65
CA TYR A 170 -7.20 4.15 4.23
C TYR A 170 -8.67 3.77 3.99
N SER A 171 -9.53 3.74 5.02
CA SER A 171 -10.99 3.51 4.86
C SER A 171 -11.62 4.43 3.80
N ALA A 172 -11.15 5.67 3.74
CA ALA A 172 -11.23 6.57 2.60
C ALA A 172 -9.82 7.10 2.26
N PRO A 173 -9.56 7.55 1.02
CA PRO A 173 -8.24 8.03 0.62
C PRO A 173 -7.77 9.20 1.50
N PRO A 174 -6.67 9.07 2.25
CA PRO A 174 -6.10 10.20 2.98
C PRO A 174 -5.41 11.16 2.00
N VAL A 175 -5.23 12.40 2.43
CA VAL A 175 -4.56 13.45 1.64
C VAL A 175 -3.15 13.66 2.18
N LEU A 176 -2.15 13.35 1.35
CA LEU A 176 -0.78 13.75 1.61
C LEU A 176 -0.61 15.22 1.23
N ARG A 177 -0.20 16.05 2.18
CA ARG A 177 0.11 17.47 1.96
C ARG A 177 1.61 17.70 2.08
N ARG A 178 2.09 18.58 1.20
CA ARG A 178 3.47 19.08 1.16
C ARG A 178 3.47 20.55 0.77
N ARG A 179 4.64 21.19 0.86
CA ARG A 179 4.83 22.57 0.42
C ARG A 179 4.42 22.82 -1.04
N ASP A 180 4.61 21.84 -1.91
CA ASP A 180 4.39 21.97 -3.36
C ASP A 180 3.02 21.48 -3.84
N GLY A 181 2.16 21.00 -2.94
CA GLY A 181 0.79 20.62 -3.27
C GLY A 181 0.21 19.53 -2.38
N THR A 182 -0.91 18.99 -2.82
CA THR A 182 -1.66 17.93 -2.14
C THR A 182 -1.94 16.79 -3.10
N GLN A 183 -1.96 15.57 -2.58
CA GLN A 183 -2.23 14.36 -3.33
C GLN A 183 -3.12 13.42 -2.52
N GLU A 184 -4.22 12.95 -3.10
CA GLU A 184 -4.99 11.84 -2.54
C GLU A 184 -4.22 10.52 -2.68
N ILE A 185 -4.25 9.71 -1.65
CA ILE A 185 -3.49 8.48 -1.55
C ILE A 185 -4.44 7.28 -1.62
N SER A 186 -4.33 6.51 -2.70
CA SER A 186 -5.18 5.33 -2.94
C SER A 186 -4.85 4.13 -2.06
N GLY A 187 -3.67 4.13 -1.44
CA GLY A 187 -3.23 3.05 -0.55
C GLY A 187 -1.76 3.18 -0.12
N PRO A 188 -1.27 2.25 0.70
CA PRO A 188 0.09 2.22 1.21
C PRO A 188 1.19 2.33 0.14
N ARG A 189 1.06 1.66 -1.00
CA ARG A 189 2.05 1.75 -2.10
C ARG A 189 2.10 3.14 -2.71
N ALA A 190 0.94 3.74 -2.98
CA ALA A 190 0.87 5.11 -3.49
C ALA A 190 1.49 6.12 -2.50
N LEU A 191 1.32 5.88 -1.19
CA LEU A 191 1.98 6.67 -0.17
C LEU A 191 3.51 6.54 -0.26
N LEU A 192 4.04 5.31 -0.33
CA LEU A 192 5.48 5.07 -0.48
C LEU A 192 6.04 5.74 -1.72
N ASP A 193 5.38 5.59 -2.86
CA ASP A 193 5.80 6.20 -4.13
C ASP A 193 5.85 7.73 -4.00
N ALA A 194 4.84 8.34 -3.38
CA ALA A 194 4.83 9.77 -3.11
C ALA A 194 5.96 10.17 -2.15
N ILE A 195 6.21 9.41 -1.07
CA ILE A 195 7.32 9.64 -0.14
C ILE A 195 8.67 9.59 -0.87
N PHE A 196 8.95 8.55 -1.63
CA PHE A 196 10.20 8.42 -2.39
C PHE A 196 10.36 9.50 -3.45
N ALA A 197 9.29 9.87 -4.16
CA ALA A 197 9.33 10.96 -5.12
C ALA A 197 9.72 12.29 -4.44
N GLY A 198 9.17 12.57 -3.26
CA GLY A 198 9.56 13.73 -2.45
C GLY A 198 11.02 13.67 -1.99
N GLY A 199 11.48 12.50 -1.53
CA GLY A 199 12.87 12.29 -1.12
C GLY A 199 13.89 12.47 -2.25
N ARG A 200 13.51 12.15 -3.49
CA ARG A 200 14.37 12.33 -4.67
C ARG A 200 14.45 13.76 -5.18
N LYS A 201 13.50 14.64 -4.86
CA LYS A 201 13.51 16.04 -5.33
C LYS A 201 14.79 16.76 -4.86
N GLY A 202 15.50 17.38 -5.78
CA GLY A 202 16.77 18.07 -5.50
C GLY A 202 17.94 17.15 -5.10
N LEU A 203 17.77 15.83 -5.22
CA LEU A 203 18.84 14.86 -5.00
C LEU A 203 19.62 14.64 -6.30
N THR A 204 20.95 14.63 -6.19
CA THR A 204 21.87 14.18 -7.24
C THR A 204 22.67 13.00 -6.69
N MET A 205 22.90 12.00 -7.54
CA MET A 205 23.60 10.75 -7.21
C MET A 205 24.82 10.60 -8.11
#